data_AF-A0A4Z2HWN4-F1
#
_entry.id   AF-A0A4Z2HWN4-F1
#
_cell.length_a   1.000
_cell.length_b   1.000
_cell.length_c   1.000
_cell.angle_alpha   90.00
_cell.angle_beta   90.00
_cell.angle_gamma   90.00
#
_symmetry.space_group_name_H-M   'P 1'
#
loop_
_entity.id
_entity.type
_entity.pdbx_description
1 polymer ?
#
loop_
_entity_poly.entity_id
_entity_poly.type
_entity_poly.pdbx_seq_one_letter_code
_entity_poly.pdbx_strand_id
1 'polypeptide(L)'
;MAQMEKHGLLTGSVDGAPEEYGSLSGTERAAAPRRSSGQESLTVAAQPGDVERDSDAEELYIQQAVVLIEDAVQYRSINHRVDALSLRLYRWYYSRICQWSLGLTIAVVLLLAFVERPSSLSISSDPRHRNPPWEPPCGFTESMEMFCLLVFSLDLAVKGYLIGWEEFRKSKWLIGYTVVISFSVMDWVLSISMAVNDLSRPTCSAAAHTLGIAVVNSSMMKKTLKCIKRTLPEIASVILLLTLHLFLFTMIGMLLFAKSDDPKKNGEWKLYFRDLPTSLTSLLVLLTTANNPDVMIPAYSVNRGYSIFFIIFSLIGTYCLMNLLTAIIYNQFRGYLLMSVQTSIIRRRLGIRAAFQVLSCQGAQQAAE
;
A
#
# COMPACT_ATOMS: atom_id res chain seq x y z
N MET A 1 -2.77 6.51 14.16
CA MET A 1 -1.35 6.74 14.48
C MET A 1 -1.19 8.16 14.99
N ALA A 2 -1.76 8.40 16.16
CA ALA A 2 -1.52 9.56 17.00
C ALA A 2 -1.65 9.03 18.43
N GLN A 3 -0.70 9.36 19.30
CA GLN A 3 -0.48 8.84 20.65
C GLN A 3 0.04 7.39 20.74
N MET A 4 1.32 7.21 20.47
CA MET A 4 2.15 6.28 21.26
C MET A 4 3.61 6.72 21.16
N GLU A 5 3.88 7.89 21.71
CA GLU A 5 5.24 8.38 21.91
C GLU A 5 5.24 9.16 23.22
N LYS A 6 5.52 8.44 24.30
CA LYS A 6 6.02 8.92 25.61
C LYS A 6 6.07 7.71 26.54
N HIS A 7 7.18 7.00 26.52
CA HIS A 7 7.84 6.56 27.75
C HIS A 7 9.30 6.24 27.41
N GLY A 8 10.17 7.14 27.89
CA GLY A 8 11.61 7.01 27.79
C GLY A 8 12.13 5.93 28.72
N LEU A 9 13.14 5.23 28.20
CA LEU A 9 14.39 4.85 28.87
C LEU A 9 14.43 5.05 30.39
N LEU A 10 14.34 3.95 31.13
CA LEU A 10 15.06 3.80 32.40
C LEU A 10 15.83 2.49 32.37
N THR A 11 17.14 2.65 32.41
CA THR A 11 18.19 1.66 32.61
C THR A 11 18.12 1.10 34.03
N GLY A 12 18.24 -0.22 34.17
CA GLY A 12 18.34 -0.89 35.46
C GLY A 12 18.95 -2.28 35.28
N SER A 13 20.27 -2.33 35.41
CA SER A 13 21.11 -3.53 35.45
C SER A 13 20.82 -4.36 36.69
N VAL A 14 20.58 -5.68 36.54
CA VAL A 14 20.85 -6.68 37.58
C VAL A 14 21.23 -8.00 36.91
N ASP A 15 22.52 -8.34 37.01
CA ASP A 15 23.08 -9.68 36.86
C ASP A 15 22.63 -10.59 38.02
N GLY A 16 22.58 -11.91 37.80
CA GLY A 16 22.62 -12.89 38.90
C GLY A 16 21.79 -14.15 38.66
N ALA A 17 22.48 -15.26 38.46
CA ALA A 17 22.00 -16.61 38.17
C ALA A 17 21.44 -17.35 39.44
N PRO A 18 20.92 -18.60 39.31
CA PRO A 18 19.90 -19.20 40.19
C PRO A 18 20.40 -20.32 41.12
N GLU A 19 19.67 -20.62 42.21
CA GLU A 19 19.71 -21.89 42.98
C GLU A 19 18.30 -22.13 43.58
N GLU A 20 17.59 -23.23 43.31
CA GLU A 20 17.68 -24.63 43.79
C GLU A 20 17.15 -24.91 45.22
N TYR A 21 16.03 -25.64 45.25
CA TYR A 21 15.55 -26.71 46.17
C TYR A 21 15.96 -26.77 47.67
N GLY A 22 14.94 -26.93 48.54
CA GLY A 22 14.94 -28.00 49.57
C GLY A 22 14.68 -27.67 51.06
N SER A 23 13.46 -27.99 51.51
CA SER A 23 13.13 -28.88 52.66
C SER A 23 13.34 -28.50 54.16
N LEU A 24 12.27 -28.83 54.94
CA LEU A 24 12.17 -29.20 56.38
C LEU A 24 12.45 -28.10 57.44
N SER A 25 11.83 -28.00 58.62
CA SER A 25 10.97 -28.87 59.46
C SER A 25 10.46 -28.13 60.72
N GLY A 26 9.25 -28.49 61.22
CA GLY A 26 8.82 -28.51 62.65
C GLY A 26 8.46 -27.17 63.32
N THR A 27 7.63 -27.03 64.37
CA THR A 27 6.71 -27.83 65.23
C THR A 27 5.99 -26.75 66.10
N GLU A 28 4.69 -26.70 66.43
CA GLU A 28 4.00 -27.36 67.56
C GLU A 28 2.61 -26.69 67.79
N ARG A 29 1.60 -27.52 68.14
CA ARG A 29 0.48 -27.37 69.13
C ARG A 29 -0.48 -26.16 69.05
N ALA A 30 -1.78 -26.22 69.40
CA ALA A 30 -2.79 -27.23 69.71
C ALA A 30 -4.11 -26.45 69.99
N ALA A 31 -5.28 -27.03 69.69
CA ALA A 31 -6.57 -26.95 70.44
C ALA A 31 -7.80 -27.01 69.51
N ALA A 32 -8.63 -28.04 69.72
CA ALA A 32 -10.02 -28.14 69.24
C ALA A 32 -10.98 -27.77 70.40
N PRO A 33 -12.30 -27.56 70.17
CA PRO A 33 -13.22 -28.70 70.10
C PRO A 33 -14.40 -28.60 69.10
N ARG A 34 -15.03 -29.77 68.92
CA ARG A 34 -16.10 -30.22 67.98
C ARG A 34 -17.42 -29.42 67.94
N ARG A 35 -18.11 -29.48 66.78
CA ARG A 35 -19.54 -29.88 66.64
C ARG A 35 -19.99 -30.18 65.19
N SER A 36 -20.61 -31.36 65.00
CA SER A 36 -21.67 -31.80 64.06
C SER A 36 -21.82 -31.10 62.69
N SER A 37 -21.49 -31.73 61.56
CA SER A 37 -22.29 -32.70 60.78
C SER A 37 -23.54 -32.12 60.11
N GLY A 38 -23.47 -31.99 58.79
CA GLY A 38 -24.60 -31.69 57.91
C GLY A 38 -24.25 -30.68 56.83
N GLN A 39 -23.37 -31.03 55.88
CA GLN A 39 -23.24 -30.27 54.64
C GLN A 39 -23.71 -31.17 53.51
N GLU A 40 -24.94 -30.90 53.10
CA GLU A 40 -25.61 -31.48 51.95
C GLU A 40 -24.69 -31.34 50.73
N SER A 41 -24.28 -32.48 50.18
CA SER A 41 -23.72 -32.57 48.85
C SER A 41 -24.83 -32.18 47.86
N LEU A 42 -24.95 -30.88 47.58
CA LEU A 42 -25.74 -30.37 46.48
C LEU A 42 -24.97 -30.69 45.20
N THR A 43 -25.14 -31.91 44.69
CA THR A 43 -24.83 -32.20 43.29
C THR A 43 -25.75 -31.32 42.46
N VAL A 44 -25.25 -30.16 42.04
CA VAL A 44 -25.84 -29.39 40.95
C VAL A 44 -25.76 -30.30 39.74
N ALA A 45 -26.87 -30.95 39.43
CA ALA A 45 -27.05 -31.60 38.15
C ALA A 45 -26.98 -30.48 37.12
N ALA A 46 -25.83 -30.37 36.44
CA ALA A 46 -25.66 -29.51 35.28
C ALA A 46 -26.84 -29.78 34.35
N GLN A 47 -27.66 -28.76 34.10
CA GLN A 47 -28.73 -28.91 33.12
C GLN A 47 -28.06 -29.20 31.77
N PRO A 48 -28.66 -30.03 30.90
CA PRO A 48 -28.06 -30.33 29.60
C PRO A 48 -27.73 -29.07 28.77
N GLY A 49 -28.39 -27.94 29.05
CA GLY A 49 -28.07 -26.64 28.45
C GLY A 49 -26.86 -25.91 29.03
N ASP A 50 -26.39 -26.24 30.24
CA ASP A 50 -25.16 -25.65 30.80
C ASP A 50 -23.92 -26.31 30.20
N VAL A 51 -23.98 -27.62 29.94
CA VAL A 51 -22.88 -28.37 29.29
C VAL A 51 -22.72 -27.98 27.81
N GLU A 52 -23.82 -27.82 27.07
CA GLU A 52 -23.76 -27.34 25.68
C GLU A 52 -23.18 -25.92 25.60
N ARG A 53 -23.59 -25.04 26.51
CA ARG A 53 -23.16 -23.64 26.54
C ARG A 53 -21.69 -23.47 26.90
N ASP A 54 -21.15 -24.36 27.74
CA ASP A 54 -19.74 -24.40 28.08
C ASP A 54 -18.89 -24.94 26.91
N SER A 55 -19.39 -25.96 26.20
CA SER A 55 -18.73 -26.50 25.00
C SER A 55 -18.65 -25.48 23.84
N ASP A 56 -19.71 -24.69 23.64
CA ASP A 56 -19.75 -23.63 22.63
C ASP A 56 -18.78 -22.49 22.96
N ALA A 57 -18.60 -22.19 24.25
CA ALA A 57 -17.67 -21.16 24.72
C ALA A 57 -16.21 -21.62 24.54
N GLU A 58 -15.91 -22.87 24.87
CA GLU A 58 -14.59 -23.47 24.63
C GLU A 58 -14.24 -23.47 23.13
N GLU A 59 -15.18 -23.87 22.26
CA GLU A 59 -14.96 -23.85 20.81
C GLU A 59 -14.69 -22.43 20.29
N LEU A 60 -15.38 -21.41 20.83
CA LEU A 60 -15.17 -20.00 20.48
C LEU A 60 -13.73 -19.55 20.81
N TYR A 61 -13.23 -19.85 22.01
CA TYR A 61 -11.87 -19.46 22.41
C TYR A 61 -10.79 -20.14 21.56
N ILE A 62 -10.99 -21.42 21.23
CA ILE A 62 -10.10 -22.15 20.32
C ILE A 62 -10.11 -21.50 18.94
N GLN A 63 -11.29 -21.19 18.39
CA GLN A 63 -11.40 -20.52 17.09
C GLN A 63 -10.74 -19.14 17.09
N GLN A 64 -10.90 -18.37 18.17
CA GLN A 64 -10.24 -17.07 18.34
C GLN A 64 -8.71 -17.22 18.36
N ALA A 65 -8.17 -18.15 19.14
CA ALA A 65 -6.73 -18.41 19.20
C ALA A 65 -6.16 -18.82 17.84
N VAL A 66 -6.86 -19.68 17.09
CA VAL A 66 -6.47 -20.10 15.73
C VAL A 66 -6.39 -18.90 14.80
N VAL A 67 -7.41 -18.02 14.78
CA VAL A 67 -7.43 -16.84 13.91
C VAL A 67 -6.30 -15.86 14.28
N LEU A 68 -6.02 -15.65 15.56
CA LEU A 68 -4.91 -14.79 16.02
C LEU A 68 -3.53 -15.33 15.59
N ILE A 69 -3.35 -16.66 15.62
CA ILE A 69 -2.12 -17.31 15.15
C ILE A 69 -1.99 -17.19 13.62
N GLU A 70 -3.07 -17.45 12.87
CA GLU A 70 -3.10 -17.29 11.41
C GLU A 70 -2.75 -15.84 11.02
N ASP A 71 -3.31 -14.85 11.73
CA ASP A 71 -3.02 -13.44 11.53
C ASP A 71 -1.55 -13.09 11.86
N ALA A 72 -0.99 -13.69 12.90
CA ALA A 72 0.42 -13.51 13.27
C ALA A 72 1.37 -14.06 12.20
N VAL A 73 1.04 -15.22 11.60
CA VAL A 73 1.80 -15.83 10.50
C VAL A 73 1.72 -14.96 9.23
N GLN A 74 0.54 -14.39 8.95
CA GLN A 74 0.29 -13.57 7.75
C GLN A 74 0.53 -12.06 7.95
N TYR A 75 1.06 -11.64 9.10
CA TYR A 75 1.36 -10.24 9.45
C TYR A 75 0.15 -9.27 9.38
N ARG A 76 -1.04 -9.78 9.67
CA ARG A 76 -2.31 -9.03 9.67
C ARG A 76 -2.49 -8.28 11.00
N SER A 77 -3.41 -7.31 11.02
CA SER A 77 -3.74 -6.53 12.22
C SER A 77 -5.00 -7.09 12.89
N ILE A 78 -4.99 -7.12 14.22
CA ILE A 78 -6.07 -7.64 15.07
C ILE A 78 -7.14 -6.55 15.26
N ASN A 79 -7.92 -6.28 14.21
CA ASN A 79 -8.98 -5.26 14.23
C ASN A 79 -10.34 -5.84 13.77
N HIS A 80 -10.57 -7.14 13.95
CA HIS A 80 -11.81 -7.82 13.52
C HIS A 80 -12.74 -8.10 14.71
N ARG A 81 -14.05 -8.19 14.46
CA ARG A 81 -15.04 -8.66 15.44
C ARG A 81 -14.80 -10.11 15.83
N VAL A 82 -15.05 -10.45 17.09
CA VAL A 82 -14.69 -11.76 17.70
C VAL A 82 -15.91 -12.71 17.83
N ASP A 83 -17.02 -12.43 17.15
CA ASP A 83 -18.21 -13.29 17.21
C ASP A 83 -17.96 -14.61 16.43
N ALA A 84 -18.59 -15.72 16.85
CA ALA A 84 -18.42 -17.04 16.21
C ALA A 84 -18.69 -17.01 14.68
N LEU A 85 -19.78 -16.36 14.26
CA LEU A 85 -20.12 -16.18 12.85
C LEU A 85 -19.12 -15.26 12.13
N SER A 86 -18.68 -14.20 12.79
CA SER A 86 -17.70 -13.24 12.27
C SER A 86 -16.34 -13.92 12.03
N LEU A 87 -15.89 -14.78 12.94
CA LEU A 87 -14.65 -15.57 12.79
C LEU A 87 -14.75 -16.61 11.67
N ARG A 88 -15.90 -17.30 11.54
CA ARG A 88 -16.13 -18.24 10.44
C ARG A 88 -16.11 -17.55 9.09
N LEU A 89 -16.78 -16.40 8.98
CA LEU A 89 -16.77 -15.56 7.78
C LEU A 89 -15.37 -15.02 7.48
N TYR A 90 -14.61 -14.63 8.51
CA TYR A 90 -13.23 -14.16 8.38
C TYR A 90 -12.31 -15.23 7.78
N ARG A 91 -12.36 -16.47 8.29
CA ARG A 91 -11.58 -17.60 7.75
C ARG A 91 -12.00 -17.96 6.33
N TRP A 92 -13.30 -17.92 6.02
CA TRP A 92 -13.79 -18.14 4.65
C TRP A 92 -13.30 -17.06 3.68
N TYR A 93 -13.40 -15.78 4.06
CA TYR A 93 -12.95 -14.64 3.27
C TYR A 93 -11.43 -14.69 3.00
N TYR A 94 -10.64 -15.10 3.99
CA TYR A 94 -9.19 -15.26 3.84
C TYR A 94 -8.74 -16.63 3.33
N SER A 95 -9.68 -17.50 2.98
CA SER A 95 -9.37 -18.77 2.33
C SER A 95 -8.66 -18.55 1.00
N ARG A 96 -7.86 -19.53 0.57
CA ARG A 96 -7.15 -19.45 -0.71
C ARG A 96 -8.11 -19.21 -1.87
N ILE A 97 -9.26 -19.89 -1.88
CA ILE A 97 -10.22 -19.83 -2.98
C ILE A 97 -10.79 -18.40 -3.13
N CYS A 98 -11.24 -17.80 -2.03
CA CYS A 98 -11.81 -16.44 -2.04
C CYS A 98 -10.76 -15.37 -2.42
N GLN A 99 -9.53 -15.51 -1.94
CA GLN A 99 -8.44 -14.60 -2.30
C GLN A 99 -8.00 -14.76 -3.76
N TRP A 100 -7.96 -16.00 -4.28
CA TRP A 100 -7.69 -16.26 -5.69
C TRP A 100 -8.81 -15.73 -6.59
N SER A 101 -10.08 -15.85 -6.20
CA SER A 101 -11.19 -15.27 -6.98
C SER A 101 -11.11 -13.75 -7.02
N LEU A 102 -10.77 -13.09 -5.91
CA LEU A 102 -10.55 -11.64 -5.89
C LEU A 102 -9.37 -11.22 -6.78
N GLY A 103 -8.28 -11.99 -6.75
CA GLY A 103 -7.12 -11.79 -7.63
C GLY A 103 -7.48 -11.95 -9.11
N LEU A 104 -8.28 -12.97 -9.43
CA LEU A 104 -8.78 -13.21 -10.79
C LEU A 104 -9.68 -12.06 -11.25
N THR A 105 -10.61 -11.59 -10.42
CA THR A 105 -11.47 -10.44 -10.75
C THR A 105 -10.63 -9.20 -11.07
N ILE A 106 -9.58 -8.91 -10.30
CA ILE A 106 -8.67 -7.79 -10.59
C ILE A 106 -7.96 -8.00 -11.92
N ALA A 107 -7.45 -9.21 -12.19
CA ALA A 107 -6.81 -9.52 -13.46
C ALA A 107 -7.79 -9.34 -14.64
N VAL A 108 -9.04 -9.77 -14.50
CA VAL A 108 -10.08 -9.60 -15.53
C VAL A 108 -10.34 -8.12 -15.81
N VAL A 109 -10.51 -7.28 -14.79
CA VAL A 109 -10.73 -5.83 -15.02
C VAL A 109 -9.52 -5.17 -15.67
N LEU A 110 -8.29 -5.52 -15.26
CA LEU A 110 -7.07 -5.00 -15.89
C LEU A 110 -6.93 -5.48 -17.35
N LEU A 111 -7.34 -6.71 -17.65
CA LEU A 111 -7.32 -7.26 -19.00
C LEU A 111 -8.43 -6.67 -19.89
N LEU A 112 -9.53 -6.20 -19.30
CA LEU A 112 -10.61 -5.55 -20.03
C LEU A 112 -10.11 -4.36 -20.85
N ALA A 113 -9.11 -3.62 -20.34
CA ALA A 113 -8.48 -2.50 -21.04
C ALA A 113 -7.86 -2.87 -22.40
N PHE A 114 -7.50 -4.13 -22.64
CA PHE A 114 -7.00 -4.57 -23.95
C PHE A 114 -8.12 -4.72 -25.00
N VAL A 115 -9.35 -4.97 -24.53
CA VAL A 115 -10.54 -5.26 -25.33
C VAL A 115 -11.43 -4.03 -25.49
N GLU A 116 -11.44 -3.14 -24.50
CA GLU A 116 -12.14 -1.85 -24.55
C GLU A 116 -11.64 -0.97 -25.71
N ARG A 117 -12.47 0.00 -26.11
CA ARG A 117 -12.11 0.97 -27.15
C ARG A 117 -11.13 2.02 -26.60
N PRO A 118 -9.99 2.32 -27.24
CA PRO A 118 -9.47 1.72 -28.47
C PRO A 118 -8.85 0.35 -28.19
N SER A 119 -9.26 -0.67 -28.95
CA SER A 119 -8.78 -2.03 -28.72
C SER A 119 -7.33 -2.18 -29.16
N SER A 120 -6.58 -2.94 -28.36
CA SER A 120 -5.19 -3.28 -28.61
C SER A 120 -5.02 -4.48 -29.55
N LEU A 121 -6.12 -5.19 -29.83
CA LEU A 121 -6.17 -6.39 -30.66
C LEU A 121 -5.96 -6.02 -32.13
N SER A 122 -4.70 -5.87 -32.52
CA SER A 122 -4.26 -5.63 -33.89
C SER A 122 -2.94 -6.35 -34.15
N ILE A 123 -2.73 -6.78 -35.40
CA ILE A 123 -1.52 -7.52 -35.81
C ILE A 123 -0.28 -6.61 -35.77
N SER A 124 -0.46 -5.31 -36.05
CA SER A 124 0.61 -4.32 -36.06
C SER A 124 0.14 -3.04 -35.36
N SER A 125 1.03 -2.46 -34.55
CA SER A 125 0.85 -1.17 -33.91
C SER A 125 1.27 0.01 -34.80
N ASP A 126 1.91 -0.26 -35.96
CA ASP A 126 2.33 0.78 -36.90
C ASP A 126 1.09 1.46 -37.52
N PRO A 127 0.89 2.78 -37.29
CA PRO A 127 -0.24 3.51 -37.86
C PRO A 127 -0.36 3.41 -39.38
N ARG A 128 0.75 3.16 -40.10
CA ARG A 128 0.77 3.05 -41.56
C ARG A 128 0.16 1.75 -42.08
N HIS A 129 0.23 0.68 -41.30
CA HIS A 129 -0.19 -0.67 -41.69
C HIS A 129 -1.30 -1.23 -40.77
N ARG A 130 -1.97 -0.34 -40.03
CA ARG A 130 -2.93 -0.73 -39.01
C ARG A 130 -4.28 -1.10 -39.63
N ASN A 131 -4.65 -2.38 -39.52
CA ASN A 131 -6.01 -2.83 -39.79
C ASN A 131 -7.01 -2.19 -38.81
N PRO A 132 -8.28 -2.01 -39.20
CA PRO A 132 -9.30 -1.46 -38.30
C PRO A 132 -9.35 -2.28 -37.00
N PRO A 133 -9.35 -1.62 -35.83
CA PRO A 133 -9.37 -2.31 -34.54
C PRO A 133 -10.66 -3.12 -34.41
N TRP A 134 -10.56 -4.32 -33.83
CA TRP A 134 -11.76 -5.10 -33.53
C TRP A 134 -12.57 -4.39 -32.44
N GLU A 135 -13.83 -4.08 -32.72
CA GLU A 135 -14.73 -3.45 -31.77
C GLU A 135 -15.64 -4.49 -31.11
N PRO A 136 -15.68 -4.57 -29.77
CA PRO A 136 -16.60 -5.46 -29.09
C PRO A 136 -18.06 -5.04 -29.34
N PRO A 137 -19.01 -5.99 -29.33
CA PRO A 137 -20.42 -5.67 -29.38
C PRO A 137 -20.83 -4.81 -28.19
N CYS A 138 -21.78 -3.90 -28.42
CA CYS A 138 -22.28 -2.99 -27.39
C CYS A 138 -22.76 -3.76 -26.16
N GLY A 139 -22.39 -3.30 -24.96
CA GLY A 139 -22.78 -3.90 -23.69
C GLY A 139 -21.92 -5.09 -23.21
N PHE A 140 -21.08 -5.70 -24.05
CA PHE A 140 -20.24 -6.83 -23.61
C PHE A 140 -19.24 -6.41 -22.53
N THR A 141 -18.41 -5.40 -22.82
CA THR A 141 -17.41 -4.89 -21.86
C THR A 141 -18.09 -4.30 -20.62
N GLU A 142 -19.22 -3.62 -20.79
CA GLU A 142 -20.01 -3.04 -19.70
C GLU A 142 -20.61 -4.10 -18.78
N SER A 143 -21.02 -5.26 -19.32
CA SER A 143 -21.55 -6.37 -18.52
C SER A 143 -20.46 -7.04 -17.67
N MET A 144 -19.25 -7.20 -18.23
CA MET A 144 -18.11 -7.73 -17.50
C MET A 144 -17.64 -6.77 -16.41
N GLU A 145 -17.61 -5.47 -16.71
CA GLU A 145 -17.30 -4.44 -15.72
C GLU A 145 -18.31 -4.43 -14.57
N MET A 146 -19.62 -4.51 -14.87
CA MET A 146 -20.67 -4.60 -13.85
C MET A 146 -20.45 -5.79 -12.91
N PHE A 147 -20.18 -6.97 -13.49
CA PHE A 147 -19.92 -8.18 -12.71
C PHE A 147 -18.72 -7.98 -11.76
N CYS A 148 -17.63 -7.39 -12.25
CA CYS A 148 -16.48 -7.10 -11.42
C CYS A 148 -16.77 -6.07 -10.32
N LEU A 149 -17.51 -4.99 -10.63
CA LEU A 149 -17.93 -3.99 -9.65
C LEU A 149 -18.84 -4.58 -8.57
N LEU A 150 -19.70 -5.52 -8.92
CA LEU A 150 -20.53 -6.25 -7.96
C LEU A 150 -19.67 -7.08 -7.00
N VAL A 151 -18.66 -7.79 -7.52
CA VAL A 151 -17.71 -8.54 -6.68
C VAL A 151 -16.94 -7.60 -5.74
N PHE A 152 -16.48 -6.44 -6.21
CA PHE A 152 -15.79 -5.46 -5.36
C PHE A 152 -16.70 -4.81 -4.32
N SER A 153 -17.97 -4.59 -4.67
CA SER A 153 -18.98 -4.08 -3.74
C SER A 153 -19.26 -5.08 -2.61
N LEU A 154 -19.35 -6.37 -2.95
CA LEU A 154 -19.47 -7.46 -1.97
C LEU A 154 -18.22 -7.56 -1.09
N ASP A 155 -17.03 -7.47 -1.66
CA ASP A 155 -15.76 -7.42 -0.92
C ASP A 155 -15.71 -6.25 0.07
N LEU A 156 -16.13 -5.05 -0.35
CA LEU A 156 -16.23 -3.88 0.53
C LEU A 156 -17.24 -4.11 1.66
N ALA A 157 -18.39 -4.71 1.35
CA ALA A 157 -19.43 -5.01 2.35
C ALA A 157 -18.94 -6.00 3.41
N VAL A 158 -18.28 -7.10 2.98
CA VAL A 158 -17.70 -8.10 3.88
C VAL A 158 -16.60 -7.48 4.75
N LYS A 159 -15.69 -6.68 4.17
CA LYS A 159 -14.66 -5.94 4.92
C LYS A 159 -15.28 -4.97 5.93
N GLY A 160 -16.33 -4.24 5.54
CA GLY A 160 -17.04 -3.31 6.41
C GLY A 160 -17.71 -4.00 7.60
N TYR A 161 -18.31 -5.16 7.36
CA TYR A 161 -18.90 -5.99 8.41
C TYR A 161 -17.84 -6.53 9.39
N LEU A 162 -16.77 -7.15 8.87
CA LEU A 162 -15.72 -7.81 9.67
C LEU A 162 -14.92 -6.83 10.56
N ILE A 163 -14.61 -5.63 10.06
CA ILE A 163 -13.82 -4.62 10.78
C ILE A 163 -14.69 -3.82 11.77
N GLY A 164 -15.98 -3.65 11.47
CA GLY A 164 -16.90 -2.83 12.26
C GLY A 164 -16.87 -1.34 11.88
N TRP A 165 -17.98 -0.65 12.14
CA TRP A 165 -18.25 0.70 11.64
C TRP A 165 -17.30 1.79 12.18
N GLU A 166 -16.98 1.71 13.48
CA GLU A 166 -16.09 2.67 14.14
C GLU A 166 -14.67 2.64 13.57
N GLU A 167 -14.15 1.44 13.35
CA GLU A 167 -12.80 1.25 12.84
C GLU A 167 -12.74 1.47 11.31
N PHE A 168 -13.85 1.19 10.60
CA PHE A 168 -14.03 1.51 9.19
C PHE A 168 -13.79 3.01 8.92
N ARG A 169 -14.43 3.90 9.70
CA ARG A 169 -14.31 5.36 9.55
C ARG A 169 -12.91 5.89 9.89
N LYS A 170 -12.11 5.16 10.67
CA LYS A 170 -10.74 5.55 10.97
C LYS A 170 -9.76 5.16 9.86
N SER A 171 -10.09 4.13 9.08
CA SER A 171 -9.21 3.62 8.03
C SER A 171 -9.34 4.44 6.73
N LYS A 172 -8.38 5.35 6.51
CA LYS A 172 -8.31 6.18 5.29
C LYS A 172 -8.27 5.36 3.98
N TRP A 173 -7.68 4.17 4.00
CA TRP A 173 -7.62 3.29 2.82
C TRP A 173 -8.98 2.70 2.46
N LEU A 174 -9.81 2.43 3.47
CA LEU A 174 -11.11 1.83 3.28
C LEU A 174 -12.13 2.87 2.81
N ILE A 175 -12.05 4.10 3.36
CA ILE A 175 -12.77 5.27 2.82
C ILE A 175 -12.40 5.51 1.36
N GLY A 176 -11.10 5.50 1.04
CA GLY A 176 -10.64 5.63 -0.35
C GLY A 176 -11.19 4.53 -1.25
N TYR A 177 -11.32 3.30 -0.74
CA TYR A 177 -11.93 2.20 -1.48
C TYR A 177 -13.41 2.46 -1.80
N THR A 178 -14.17 2.91 -0.81
CA THR A 178 -15.58 3.29 -0.99
C THR A 178 -15.73 4.38 -2.04
N VAL A 179 -14.89 5.42 -2.01
CA VAL A 179 -14.94 6.53 -2.98
C VAL A 179 -14.63 6.05 -4.40
N VAL A 180 -13.62 5.19 -4.57
CA VAL A 180 -13.26 4.64 -5.89
C VAL A 180 -14.39 3.77 -6.43
N ILE A 181 -14.97 2.88 -5.62
CA ILE A 181 -16.11 2.05 -6.05
C ILE A 181 -17.31 2.94 -6.39
N SER A 182 -17.65 3.95 -5.58
CA SER A 182 -18.79 4.84 -5.89
C SER A 182 -18.61 5.60 -7.19
N PHE A 183 -17.39 6.07 -7.48
CA PHE A 183 -17.10 6.77 -8.72
C PHE A 183 -17.13 5.82 -9.93
N SER A 184 -16.69 4.58 -9.74
CA SER A 184 -16.76 3.54 -10.78
C SER A 184 -18.20 3.14 -11.09
N VAL A 185 -19.07 3.00 -10.08
CA VAL A 185 -20.50 2.72 -10.30
C VAL A 185 -21.17 3.90 -11.01
N MET A 186 -20.84 5.14 -10.63
CA MET A 186 -21.36 6.32 -11.32
C MET A 186 -20.92 6.36 -12.79
N ASP A 187 -19.64 6.09 -13.06
CA ASP A 187 -19.09 6.03 -14.43
C ASP A 187 -19.76 4.93 -15.26
N TRP A 188 -19.99 3.76 -14.67
CA TRP A 188 -20.72 2.67 -15.33
C TRP A 188 -22.18 3.05 -15.66
N VAL A 189 -22.90 3.69 -14.74
CA VAL A 189 -24.27 4.20 -14.99
C VAL A 189 -24.26 5.24 -16.10
N LEU A 190 -23.27 6.13 -16.12
CA LEU A 190 -23.11 7.12 -17.19
C LEU A 190 -22.78 6.45 -18.53
N SER A 191 -21.95 5.41 -18.54
CA SER A 191 -21.60 4.64 -19.76
C SER A 191 -22.84 4.04 -20.41
N ILE A 192 -23.65 3.34 -19.63
CA ILE A 192 -24.90 2.74 -20.13
C ILE A 192 -25.87 3.82 -20.62
N SER A 193 -25.99 4.92 -19.87
CA SER A 193 -26.89 6.01 -20.25
C SER A 193 -26.46 6.68 -21.56
N MET A 194 -25.15 6.80 -21.82
CA MET A 194 -24.63 7.34 -23.08
C MET A 194 -24.71 6.34 -24.23
N ALA A 195 -24.55 5.04 -23.96
CA ALA A 195 -24.72 3.98 -24.95
C ALA A 195 -26.14 3.93 -25.52
N VAL A 196 -27.15 4.28 -24.72
CA VAL A 196 -28.55 4.41 -25.17
C VAL A 196 -28.79 5.66 -26.02
N ASN A 197 -27.97 6.70 -25.87
CA ASN A 197 -28.16 8.01 -26.50
C ASN A 197 -27.17 8.32 -27.65
N ASP A 198 -26.42 7.31 -28.13
CA ASP A 198 -25.40 7.42 -29.20
C ASP A 198 -24.37 8.55 -29.00
N LEU A 199 -24.05 8.88 -27.74
CA LEU A 199 -23.06 9.92 -27.42
C LEU A 199 -21.68 9.30 -27.18
N SER A 200 -20.63 9.92 -27.73
CA SER A 200 -19.25 9.41 -27.63
C SER A 200 -18.77 9.34 -26.17
N ARG A 201 -18.35 8.13 -25.74
CA ARG A 201 -17.81 7.85 -24.40
C ARG A 201 -16.47 8.55 -24.16
N PRO A 202 -16.26 9.25 -23.02
CA PRO A 202 -14.93 9.65 -22.59
C PRO A 202 -14.19 8.43 -22.00
N THR A 203 -13.41 7.73 -22.81
CA THR A 203 -12.66 6.50 -22.45
C THR A 203 -11.67 6.68 -21.28
N CYS A 204 -11.24 7.91 -20.97
CA CYS A 204 -10.18 8.16 -20.00
C CYS A 204 -10.54 7.81 -18.53
N SER A 205 -11.82 7.70 -18.16
CA SER A 205 -12.24 7.39 -16.78
C SER A 205 -12.04 5.92 -16.40
N ALA A 206 -12.34 5.00 -17.31
CA ALA A 206 -12.30 3.55 -17.07
C ALA A 206 -10.92 3.03 -16.64
N ALA A 207 -9.85 3.49 -17.32
CA ALA A 207 -8.48 3.09 -17.00
C ALA A 207 -8.01 3.60 -15.62
N ALA A 208 -8.42 4.82 -15.24
CA ALA A 208 -8.05 5.42 -13.96
C ALA A 208 -8.73 4.70 -12.77
N HIS A 209 -9.99 4.29 -12.92
CA HIS A 209 -10.74 3.61 -11.86
C HIS A 209 -10.24 2.18 -11.67
N THR A 210 -10.02 1.47 -12.78
CA THR A 210 -9.47 0.12 -12.78
C THR A 210 -8.11 0.05 -12.07
N LEU A 211 -7.22 1.01 -12.36
CA LEU A 211 -5.94 1.13 -11.67
C LEU A 211 -6.13 1.46 -10.18
N GLY A 212 -7.07 2.36 -9.85
CA GLY A 212 -7.44 2.69 -8.48
C GLY A 212 -7.90 1.48 -7.67
N ILE A 213 -8.74 0.62 -8.23
CA ILE A 213 -9.23 -0.60 -7.57
C ILE A 213 -8.09 -1.59 -7.32
N ALA A 214 -7.23 -1.84 -8.31
CA ALA A 214 -6.08 -2.74 -8.16
C ALA A 214 -5.09 -2.27 -7.08
N VAL A 215 -4.85 -0.95 -7.03
CA VAL A 215 -4.00 -0.30 -6.01
C VAL A 215 -4.62 -0.42 -4.62
N VAL A 216 -5.94 -0.28 -4.50
CA VAL A 216 -6.64 -0.31 -3.22
C VAL A 216 -6.90 -1.73 -2.71
N ASN A 217 -6.91 -2.77 -3.55
CA ASN A 217 -7.02 -4.13 -3.01
C ASN A 217 -5.66 -4.70 -2.55
N SER A 218 -4.56 -4.33 -3.23
CA SER A 218 -3.25 -4.91 -2.95
C SER A 218 -2.58 -4.31 -1.70
N SER A 219 -2.39 -5.14 -0.67
CA SER A 219 -1.77 -4.74 0.60
C SER A 219 -0.30 -4.30 0.44
N MET A 220 0.41 -4.89 -0.53
CA MET A 220 1.79 -4.54 -0.86
C MET A 220 1.88 -3.17 -1.54
N MET A 221 0.98 -2.86 -2.48
CA MET A 221 0.97 -1.57 -3.16
C MET A 221 0.65 -0.42 -2.19
N LYS A 222 -0.27 -0.63 -1.24
CA LYS A 222 -0.54 0.33 -0.15
C LYS A 222 0.71 0.64 0.68
N LYS A 223 1.51 -0.38 0.97
CA LYS A 223 2.78 -0.22 1.70
C LYS A 223 3.76 0.59 0.85
N THR A 224 3.93 0.24 -0.42
CA THR A 224 4.83 0.94 -1.36
C THR A 224 4.41 2.40 -1.58
N LEU A 225 3.12 2.69 -1.78
CA LEU A 225 2.65 4.07 -1.91
C LEU A 225 2.83 4.89 -0.64
N LYS A 226 2.61 4.26 0.53
CA LYS A 226 2.89 4.91 1.81
C LYS A 226 4.40 5.17 1.99
N CYS A 227 5.26 4.28 1.51
CA CYS A 227 6.70 4.51 1.44
C CYS A 227 6.99 5.75 0.58
N ILE A 228 6.56 5.72 -0.69
CA ILE A 228 6.80 6.79 -1.66
C ILE A 228 6.32 8.13 -1.10
N LYS A 229 5.10 8.18 -0.54
CA LYS A 229 4.56 9.41 0.06
C LYS A 229 5.41 9.91 1.24
N ARG A 230 5.95 9.00 2.04
CA ARG A 230 6.77 9.36 3.21
C ARG A 230 8.17 9.83 2.80
N THR A 231 8.73 9.28 1.72
CA THR A 231 10.05 9.66 1.19
C THR A 231 9.99 10.90 0.28
N LEU A 232 8.83 11.21 -0.30
CA LEU A 232 8.61 12.36 -1.18
C LEU A 232 9.08 13.71 -0.61
N PRO A 233 8.80 14.10 0.66
CA PRO A 233 9.24 15.40 1.18
C PRO A 233 10.76 15.58 1.20
N GLU A 234 11.52 14.50 1.44
CA GLU A 234 12.99 14.58 1.45
C GLU A 234 13.53 14.65 0.02
N ILE A 235 12.96 13.86 -0.89
CA ILE A 235 13.30 13.89 -2.32
C ILE A 235 12.97 15.27 -2.92
N ALA A 236 11.91 15.94 -2.44
CA ALA A 236 11.49 17.25 -2.94
C ALA A 236 12.58 18.31 -2.79
N SER A 237 13.41 18.26 -1.73
CA SER A 237 14.52 19.20 -1.54
C SER A 237 15.58 19.09 -2.66
N VAL A 238 15.87 17.88 -3.12
CA VAL A 238 16.82 17.60 -4.19
C VAL A 238 16.23 17.95 -5.55
N ILE A 239 14.95 17.62 -5.77
CA ILE A 239 14.22 18.02 -6.97
C ILE A 239 14.18 19.55 -7.09
N LEU A 240 14.00 20.27 -5.98
CA LEU A 240 14.07 21.73 -5.97
C LEU A 240 15.45 22.23 -6.37
N LEU A 241 16.52 21.64 -5.83
CA LEU A 241 17.90 21.97 -6.21
C LEU A 241 18.17 21.69 -7.70
N LEU A 242 17.68 20.57 -8.22
CA LEU A 242 17.77 20.20 -9.64
C LEU A 242 17.00 21.17 -10.54
N THR A 243 15.80 21.56 -10.10
CA THR A 243 14.95 22.53 -10.79
C THR A 243 15.62 23.89 -10.83
N LEU A 244 16.21 24.35 -9.72
CA LEU A 244 16.98 25.58 -9.66
C LEU A 244 18.20 25.54 -10.59
N HIS A 245 18.94 24.42 -10.59
CA HIS A 245 20.04 24.21 -11.53
C HIS A 245 19.58 24.33 -12.99
N LEU A 246 18.47 23.68 -13.37
CA LEU A 246 17.89 23.80 -14.70
C LEU A 246 17.49 25.24 -15.04
N PHE A 247 16.77 25.94 -14.16
CA PHE A 247 16.34 27.32 -14.42
C PHE A 247 17.52 28.28 -14.54
N LEU A 248 18.52 28.17 -13.67
CA LEU A 248 19.71 29.02 -13.68
C LEU A 248 20.49 28.83 -14.99
N PHE A 249 20.77 27.59 -15.38
CA PHE A 249 21.48 27.32 -16.63
C PHE A 249 20.63 27.63 -17.87
N THR A 250 19.30 27.53 -17.79
CA THR A 250 18.41 27.98 -18.87
C THR A 250 18.52 29.49 -19.09
N MET A 251 18.50 30.28 -18.01
CA MET A 251 18.66 31.74 -18.11
C MET A 251 20.04 32.12 -18.63
N ILE A 252 21.10 31.49 -18.12
CA ILE A 252 22.47 31.72 -18.61
C ILE A 252 22.58 31.31 -20.08
N GLY A 253 22.05 30.16 -20.48
CA GLY A 253 22.09 29.67 -21.86
C GLY A 253 21.36 30.61 -22.82
N MET A 254 20.18 31.10 -22.46
CA MET A 254 19.45 32.06 -23.29
C MET A 254 20.16 33.41 -23.44
N LEU A 255 20.92 33.84 -22.43
CA LEU A 255 21.75 35.05 -22.52
C LEU A 255 23.04 34.83 -23.32
N LEU A 256 23.69 33.67 -23.12
CA LEU A 256 24.94 33.32 -23.78
C LEU A 256 24.75 33.06 -25.27
N PHE A 257 23.61 32.46 -25.63
CA PHE A 257 23.23 32.05 -26.98
C PHE A 257 22.06 32.89 -27.49
N ALA A 258 22.04 34.17 -27.11
CA ALA A 258 21.09 35.14 -27.61
C ALA A 258 21.26 35.36 -29.11
N LYS A 259 20.18 35.84 -29.75
CA LYS A 259 20.17 36.17 -31.18
C LYS A 259 21.31 37.13 -31.52
N SER A 260 22.19 36.72 -32.43
CA SER A 260 23.26 37.55 -33.00
C SER A 260 22.83 38.15 -34.34
N ASP A 261 23.49 39.23 -34.78
CA ASP A 261 23.22 39.86 -36.08
C ASP A 261 23.66 38.97 -37.26
N ASP A 262 24.63 38.08 -37.03
CA ASP A 262 25.13 37.14 -38.04
C ASP A 262 24.20 35.91 -38.18
N PRO A 263 23.50 35.74 -39.32
CA PRO A 263 22.58 34.61 -39.51
C PRO A 263 23.27 33.24 -39.47
N LYS A 264 24.57 33.17 -39.79
CA LYS A 264 25.38 31.93 -39.75
C LYS A 264 25.70 31.47 -38.31
N LYS A 265 25.62 32.35 -37.31
CA LYS A 265 25.89 32.03 -35.89
C LYS A 265 24.63 31.70 -35.08
N ASN A 266 23.45 31.88 -35.67
CA ASN A 266 22.15 31.73 -35.00
C ASN A 266 21.56 30.31 -35.03
N GLY A 267 22.31 29.31 -35.47
CA GLY A 267 21.83 27.93 -35.57
C GLY A 267 21.35 27.40 -34.22
N GLU A 268 22.15 27.62 -33.18
CA GLU A 268 21.87 27.18 -31.82
C GLU A 268 20.64 27.88 -31.20
N TRP A 269 20.60 29.21 -31.27
CA TRP A 269 19.49 30.01 -30.79
C TRP A 269 18.17 29.55 -31.42
N LYS A 270 18.16 29.30 -32.74
CA LYS A 270 16.95 28.91 -33.47
C LYS A 270 16.45 27.51 -33.10
N LEU A 271 17.36 26.58 -32.78
CA LEU A 271 17.05 25.17 -32.52
C LEU A 271 16.76 24.88 -31.04
N TYR A 272 17.54 25.45 -30.12
CA TYR A 272 17.54 25.05 -28.72
C TYR A 272 17.24 26.20 -27.75
N PHE A 273 17.81 27.39 -27.94
CA PHE A 273 17.78 28.49 -26.95
C PHE A 273 16.86 29.67 -27.29
N ARG A 274 15.83 29.46 -28.12
CA ARG A 274 14.97 30.54 -28.63
C ARG A 274 14.07 31.16 -27.55
N ASP A 275 13.37 30.30 -26.83
CA ASP A 275 12.32 30.65 -25.87
C ASP A 275 12.51 29.81 -24.60
N LEU A 276 12.09 30.34 -23.44
CA LEU A 276 12.23 29.69 -22.14
C LEU A 276 11.82 28.20 -22.11
N PRO A 277 10.61 27.79 -22.57
CA PRO A 277 10.20 26.38 -22.53
C PRO A 277 11.05 25.48 -23.44
N THR A 278 11.47 25.97 -24.61
CA THR A 278 12.32 25.23 -25.56
C THR A 278 13.72 25.03 -25.00
N SER A 279 14.30 26.09 -24.42
CA SER A 279 15.60 26.07 -23.75
C SER A 279 15.60 25.14 -22.55
N LEU A 280 14.56 25.22 -21.70
CA LEU A 280 14.40 24.36 -20.54
C LEU A 280 14.27 22.90 -20.94
N THR A 281 13.49 22.59 -21.99
CA THR A 281 13.34 21.23 -22.51
C THR A 281 14.67 20.70 -23.07
N SER A 282 15.40 21.52 -23.82
CA SER A 282 16.71 21.14 -24.39
C SER A 282 17.73 20.80 -23.30
N LEU A 283 17.77 21.59 -22.22
CA LEU A 283 18.64 21.33 -21.07
C LEU A 283 18.13 20.18 -20.19
N LEU A 284 16.81 19.97 -20.07
CA LEU A 284 16.24 18.81 -19.38
C LEU A 284 16.59 17.50 -20.10
N VAL A 285 16.54 17.48 -21.43
CA VAL A 285 16.98 16.34 -22.24
C VAL A 285 18.50 16.15 -22.09
N LEU A 286 19.27 17.24 -22.06
CA LEU A 286 20.72 17.19 -21.83
C LEU A 286 21.10 16.68 -20.44
N LEU A 287 20.30 16.99 -19.41
CA LEU A 287 20.48 16.48 -18.06
C LEU A 287 20.44 14.93 -18.04
N THR A 288 19.63 14.33 -18.92
CA THR A 288 19.57 12.88 -19.17
C THR A 288 20.57 12.39 -20.23
N THR A 289 21.40 13.28 -20.79
CA THR A 289 22.41 13.04 -21.82
C THR A 289 21.91 12.51 -23.16
N ALA A 290 20.61 12.59 -23.44
CA ALA A 290 20.02 12.02 -24.65
C ALA A 290 20.32 12.80 -25.94
N ASN A 291 20.70 14.07 -25.84
CA ASN A 291 21.03 14.96 -26.97
C ASN A 291 22.49 15.44 -26.95
N ASN A 292 23.39 14.74 -26.26
CA ASN A 292 24.83 15.01 -26.29
C ASN A 292 25.48 14.15 -27.40
N PRO A 293 26.22 14.72 -28.38
CA PRO A 293 26.71 16.10 -28.50
C PRO A 293 25.82 17.08 -29.30
N ASP A 294 24.69 16.65 -29.85
CA ASP A 294 23.87 17.42 -30.81
C ASP A 294 23.52 18.84 -30.35
N VAL A 295 23.17 19.02 -29.08
CA VAL A 295 22.83 20.35 -28.52
C VAL A 295 24.03 21.29 -28.47
N MET A 296 25.25 20.76 -28.37
CA MET A 296 26.49 21.53 -28.24
C MET A 296 27.14 21.84 -29.60
N ILE A 297 26.94 21.00 -30.63
CA ILE A 297 27.63 21.11 -31.93
C ILE A 297 27.50 22.51 -32.56
N PRO A 298 26.30 23.13 -32.65
CA PRO A 298 26.16 24.44 -33.27
C PRO A 298 26.98 25.52 -32.54
N ALA A 299 26.93 25.56 -31.21
CA ALA A 299 27.70 26.49 -30.38
C ALA A 299 29.21 26.25 -30.53
N TYR A 300 29.62 24.98 -30.47
CA TYR A 300 31.02 24.57 -30.56
C TYR A 300 31.67 24.96 -31.89
N SER A 301 30.91 24.88 -32.99
CA SER A 301 31.38 25.24 -34.32
C SER A 301 31.67 26.73 -34.48
N VAL A 302 30.99 27.59 -33.70
CA VAL A 302 31.23 29.04 -33.67
C VAL A 302 32.45 29.37 -32.81
N ASN A 303 32.51 28.83 -31.59
CA ASN A 303 33.65 28.98 -30.70
C ASN A 303 33.79 27.76 -29.78
N ARG A 304 35.00 27.18 -29.76
CA ARG A 304 35.31 26.01 -28.92
C ARG A 304 35.09 26.29 -27.43
N GLY A 305 35.21 27.55 -26.99
CA GLY A 305 35.00 27.96 -25.60
C GLY A 305 33.59 27.69 -25.07
N TYR A 306 32.56 27.67 -25.93
CA TYR A 306 31.18 27.38 -25.49
C TYR A 306 30.98 25.94 -24.97
N SER A 307 31.89 25.01 -25.30
CA SER A 307 31.86 23.65 -24.72
C SER A 307 31.93 23.63 -23.19
N ILE A 308 32.60 24.63 -22.59
CA ILE A 308 32.77 24.73 -21.14
C ILE A 308 31.40 24.84 -20.44
N PHE A 309 30.44 25.57 -21.03
CA PHE A 309 29.09 25.69 -20.48
C PHE A 309 28.40 24.33 -20.35
N PHE A 310 28.41 23.53 -21.43
CA PHE A 310 27.78 22.21 -21.46
C PHE A 310 28.51 21.20 -20.56
N ILE A 311 29.84 21.25 -20.50
CA ILE A 311 30.64 20.40 -19.61
C ILE A 311 30.32 20.69 -18.13
N ILE A 312 30.30 21.95 -17.73
CA ILE A 312 29.98 22.34 -16.34
C ILE A 312 28.53 21.96 -16.00
N PHE A 313 27.59 22.20 -16.92
CA PHE A 313 26.20 21.79 -16.76
C PHE A 313 26.09 20.28 -16.50
N SER A 314 26.69 19.44 -17.34
CA SER A 314 26.65 17.98 -17.18
C SER A 314 27.39 17.48 -15.93
N LEU A 315 28.51 18.11 -15.56
CA LEU A 315 29.26 17.78 -14.34
C LEU A 315 28.40 17.99 -13.08
N ILE A 316 27.73 19.14 -12.99
CA ILE A 316 26.90 19.48 -11.84
C ILE A 316 25.57 18.71 -11.90
N GLY A 317 24.83 18.80 -13.00
CA GLY A 317 23.50 18.22 -13.13
C GLY A 317 23.52 16.69 -13.14
N THR A 318 24.19 16.11 -14.15
CA THR A 318 24.15 14.66 -14.37
C THR A 318 25.03 13.92 -13.37
N TYR A 319 26.29 14.33 -13.18
CA TYR A 319 27.20 13.53 -12.34
C TYR A 319 27.10 13.83 -10.85
N CYS A 320 26.77 15.06 -10.44
CA CYS A 320 26.60 15.37 -9.03
C CYS A 320 25.14 15.19 -8.59
N LEU A 321 24.19 15.95 -9.17
CA LEU A 321 22.82 15.99 -8.67
C LEU A 321 22.04 14.67 -8.88
N MET A 322 22.19 13.98 -10.02
CA MET A 322 21.50 12.68 -10.21
C MET A 322 22.04 11.57 -9.32
N ASN A 323 23.36 11.54 -9.09
CA ASN A 323 23.97 10.58 -8.18
C ASN A 323 23.58 10.86 -6.72
N LEU A 324 23.54 12.14 -6.33
CA LEU A 324 23.02 12.56 -5.02
C LEU A 324 21.54 12.18 -4.84
N LEU A 325 20.71 12.40 -5.85
CA LEU A 325 19.30 12.01 -5.87
C LEU A 325 19.16 10.50 -5.64
N THR A 326 19.95 9.69 -6.36
CA THR A 326 19.96 8.23 -6.22
C THR A 326 20.38 7.80 -4.81
N ALA A 327 21.43 8.41 -4.25
CA ALA A 327 21.89 8.11 -2.89
C ALA A 327 20.83 8.42 -1.82
N ILE A 328 20.12 9.55 -1.96
CA ILE A 328 19.05 9.95 -1.03
C ILE A 328 17.86 8.98 -1.14
N ILE A 329 17.42 8.65 -2.36
CA ILE A 329 16.34 7.67 -2.57
C ILE A 329 16.71 6.33 -1.94
N TYR A 330 17.94 5.86 -2.13
CA TYR A 330 18.42 4.60 -1.54
C TYR A 330 18.39 4.62 -0.02
N ASN A 331 18.92 5.66 0.62
CA ASN A 331 18.93 5.79 2.07
C ASN A 331 17.51 5.78 2.65
N GLN A 332 16.58 6.45 1.99
CA GLN A 332 15.19 6.51 2.44
C GLN A 332 14.44 5.20 2.24
N PHE A 333 14.66 4.55 1.10
CA PHE A 333 14.10 3.21 0.86
C PHE A 333 14.64 2.19 1.88
N ARG A 334 15.94 2.22 2.19
CA ARG A 334 16.56 1.38 3.22
C ARG A 334 15.94 1.63 4.61
N GLY A 335 15.80 2.89 5.01
CA GLY A 335 15.16 3.27 6.27
C GLY A 335 13.72 2.75 6.36
N TYR A 336 12.95 2.89 5.29
CA TYR A 336 11.59 2.35 5.21
C TYR A 336 11.54 0.82 5.31
N LEU A 337 12.40 0.10 4.60
CA LEU A 337 12.45 -1.35 4.63
C LEU A 337 12.68 -1.87 6.05
N LEU A 338 13.63 -1.27 6.79
CA LEU A 338 13.90 -1.63 8.18
C LEU A 338 12.66 -1.43 9.07
N MET A 339 12.00 -0.27 8.95
CA MET A 339 10.77 0.03 9.70
C MET A 339 9.63 -0.94 9.35
N SER A 340 9.49 -1.32 8.08
CA SER A 340 8.48 -2.27 7.59
C SER A 340 8.71 -3.68 8.17
N VAL A 341 9.97 -4.14 8.19
CA VAL A 341 10.35 -5.43 8.79
C VAL A 341 10.09 -5.42 10.30
N GLN A 342 10.54 -4.38 11.01
CA GLN A 342 10.28 -4.22 12.46
C GLN A 342 8.79 -4.23 12.78
N THR A 343 7.99 -3.46 12.03
CA THR A 343 6.52 -3.43 12.20
C THR A 343 5.91 -4.81 11.99
N SER A 344 6.40 -5.57 11.01
CA SER A 344 5.92 -6.93 10.74
C SER A 344 6.26 -7.89 11.90
N ILE A 345 7.48 -7.81 12.46
CA ILE A 345 7.87 -8.59 13.64
C ILE A 345 7.01 -8.23 14.86
N ILE A 346 6.77 -6.94 15.10
CA ILE A 346 5.94 -6.48 16.23
C ILE A 346 4.51 -7.03 16.10
N ARG A 347 3.92 -6.99 14.91
CA ARG A 347 2.58 -7.56 14.66
C ARG A 347 2.53 -9.05 14.95
N ARG A 348 3.54 -9.80 14.50
CA ARG A 348 3.64 -11.24 14.78
C ARG A 348 3.71 -11.52 16.28
N ARG A 349 4.55 -10.77 17.02
CA ARG A 349 4.66 -10.90 18.48
C ARG A 349 3.35 -10.55 19.19
N LEU A 350 2.67 -9.49 18.76
CA LEU A 350 1.38 -9.09 19.32
C LEU A 350 0.31 -10.16 19.13
N GLY A 351 0.19 -10.74 17.92
CA GLY A 351 -0.76 -11.81 17.63
C GLY A 351 -0.50 -13.07 18.44
N ILE A 352 0.77 -13.49 18.58
CA ILE A 352 1.14 -14.65 19.40
C ILE A 352 0.82 -14.39 20.89
N ARG A 353 1.13 -13.19 21.41
CA ARG A 353 0.85 -12.84 22.80
C ARG A 353 -0.66 -12.78 23.08
N ALA A 354 -1.44 -12.22 22.15
CA ALA A 354 -2.90 -12.20 22.27
C ALA A 354 -3.48 -13.62 22.28
N ALA A 355 -3.01 -14.50 21.39
CA ALA A 355 -3.43 -15.91 21.37
C ALA A 355 -3.08 -16.63 22.69
N PHE A 356 -1.86 -16.41 23.21
CA PHE A 356 -1.45 -16.97 24.50
C PHE A 356 -2.35 -16.49 25.65
N GLN A 357 -2.67 -15.20 25.70
CA GLN A 357 -3.54 -14.65 26.74
C GLN A 357 -4.94 -15.28 26.70
N VAL A 358 -5.55 -15.38 25.51
CA VAL A 358 -6.87 -16.00 25.33
C VAL A 358 -6.88 -17.44 25.84
N LEU A 359 -5.88 -18.25 25.47
CA LEU A 359 -5.77 -19.65 25.91
C LEU A 359 -5.46 -19.78 27.41
N SER A 360 -4.64 -18.88 27.97
CA SER A 360 -4.27 -18.92 29.39
C SER A 360 -5.43 -18.52 30.32
N CYS A 361 -6.28 -17.58 29.90
CA CYS A 361 -7.47 -17.19 30.66
C CYS A 361 -8.47 -18.34 30.76
N GLN A 362 -8.64 -19.13 29.68
CA GLN A 362 -9.46 -20.34 29.69
C GLN A 362 -8.92 -21.38 30.69
N GLY A 363 -7.62 -21.69 30.65
CA GLY A 363 -7.02 -22.65 31.58
C GLY A 363 -7.11 -22.23 33.04
N ALA A 364 -7.12 -20.92 33.32
CA ALA A 364 -7.33 -20.40 34.67
C ALA A 364 -8.80 -20.48 35.13
N GLN A 365 -9.77 -20.35 34.22
CA GLN A 365 -11.20 -20.53 34.52
C GLN A 365 -11.52 -22.00 34.80
N GLN A 366 -11.02 -22.92 33.98
CA GLN A 366 -11.19 -24.36 34.16
C GLN A 366 -10.49 -24.91 35.43
N ALA A 367 -9.47 -24.22 35.95
CA ALA A 367 -8.79 -24.62 37.19
C ALA A 367 -9.45 -24.04 38.46
N ALA A 368 -10.38 -23.09 38.32
CA ALA A 368 -11.09 -22.45 39.41
C ALA A 368 -12.49 -23.04 39.66
N GLU A 369 -13.03 -23.74 38.66
CA GLU A 369 -14.21 -24.62 38.73
C GLU A 369 -13.81 -26.03 39.20
#